data_AF-A0A2P2JFN6-F1
#
_entry.id   AF-A0A2P2JFN6-F1
#
_cell.length_a   1.000
_cell.length_b   1.000
_cell.length_c   1.000
_cell.angle_alpha   90.00
_cell.angle_beta   90.00
_cell.angle_gamma   90.00
#
_symmetry.space_group_name_H-M   'P 1'
#
loop_
_entity.id
_entity.type
_entity.pdbx_description
1 polymer ?
#
loop_
_entity_poly.entity_id
_entity_poly.type
_entity_poly.pdbx_seq_one_letter_code
_entity_poly.pdbx_strand_id
1 'polypeptide(L)'
;MRGPLGAVIGRYPSSDGNAHIGGIIRHNRKCRDVAFLVVFIAFWVAMIVNSSFGFNQGNPSRLTYGLDYKGNVCGDRHAHPNLQQLELQYWLNPNQVYLSGLTNSQFKLANARSICLLDCPLTSEDTLNWVCDYPEGDIRLSMDDWIDRNYDYYEFLTPEMRNTSLQLQGPCYPVIFPSVNVYWRCQYVARASNVSLRHWQQMGGVNINEDIIMDKSIHRSINARSSVLKVEEICLFVY
;
A
#
# COMPACT_ATOMS: atom_id res chain seq x y z
N MET A 1 -51.83 40.21 14.93
CA MET A 1 -53.08 40.50 14.19
C MET A 1 -52.85 40.13 12.73
N ARG A 2 -53.68 39.22 12.22
CA ARG A 2 -53.77 38.81 10.80
C ARG A 2 -54.36 39.97 9.98
N GLY A 3 -53.85 40.15 8.76
CA GLY A 3 -54.44 40.98 7.70
C GLY A 3 -53.97 40.46 6.33
N PRO A 4 -54.76 40.63 5.25
CA PRO A 4 -55.19 39.48 4.44
C PRO A 4 -54.58 39.38 3.03
N LEU A 5 -54.81 38.19 2.45
CA LEU A 5 -54.59 37.79 1.06
C LEU A 5 -55.37 38.68 0.08
N GLY A 6 -54.70 39.13 -0.98
CA GLY A 6 -55.30 39.75 -2.16
C GLY A 6 -54.77 39.11 -3.43
N ALA A 7 -55.65 38.47 -4.19
CA ALA A 7 -55.36 37.80 -5.46
C ALA A 7 -55.14 38.83 -6.58
N VAL A 8 -54.10 38.64 -7.40
CA VAL A 8 -53.93 39.36 -8.66
C VAL A 8 -54.10 38.40 -9.83
N ILE A 9 -55.17 38.69 -10.54
CA ILE A 9 -55.69 38.17 -11.80
C ILE A 9 -54.59 38.09 -12.89
N GLY A 10 -54.42 36.91 -13.48
CA GLY A 10 -53.62 36.68 -14.69
C GLY A 10 -54.43 35.88 -15.71
N ARG A 11 -54.88 36.59 -16.74
CA ARG A 11 -55.72 36.19 -17.90
C ARG A 11 -55.63 34.72 -18.35
N TYR A 12 -56.80 34.10 -18.51
CA TYR A 12 -57.03 33.01 -19.48
C TYR A 12 -57.32 33.61 -20.86
N PRO A 13 -56.68 33.16 -21.96
CA PRO A 13 -57.21 33.38 -23.28
C PRO A 13 -58.34 32.37 -23.55
N SER A 14 -59.49 32.91 -23.94
CA SER A 14 -60.67 32.19 -24.41
C SER A 14 -60.33 31.37 -25.65
N SER A 15 -60.71 30.09 -25.64
CA SER A 15 -60.59 29.15 -26.76
C SER A 15 -61.84 29.28 -27.64
N ASP A 16 -61.79 30.12 -28.67
CA ASP A 16 -62.76 30.06 -29.77
C ASP A 16 -62.48 28.82 -30.62
N GLY A 17 -63.53 28.03 -30.80
CA GLY A 17 -63.49 26.78 -31.55
C GLY A 17 -63.24 27.02 -33.03
N ASN A 18 -62.25 26.31 -33.57
CA ASN A 18 -62.40 25.75 -34.89
C ASN A 18 -61.82 24.33 -34.90
N ALA A 19 -62.71 23.38 -35.18
CA ALA A 19 -62.38 21.97 -35.30
C ALA A 19 -61.49 21.77 -36.53
N HIS A 20 -60.19 21.58 -36.30
CA HIS A 20 -59.35 20.83 -37.22
C HIS A 20 -58.72 19.67 -36.45
N ILE A 21 -59.30 18.50 -36.67
CA ILE A 21 -58.70 17.20 -36.41
C ILE A 21 -57.33 17.18 -37.08
N GLY A 22 -56.25 17.12 -36.30
CA GLY A 22 -54.92 16.95 -36.87
C GLY A 22 -53.80 17.53 -36.02
N GLY A 23 -53.46 16.84 -34.93
CA GLY A 23 -52.27 17.22 -34.17
C GLY A 23 -52.23 16.65 -32.77
N ILE A 24 -52.35 15.33 -32.62
CA ILE A 24 -51.70 14.69 -31.48
C ILE A 24 -50.24 15.14 -31.57
N ILE A 25 -49.77 16.00 -30.65
CA ILE A 25 -48.35 16.23 -30.47
C ILE A 25 -47.78 14.90 -29.98
N ARG A 26 -47.57 13.97 -30.92
CA ARG A 26 -46.71 12.82 -30.72
C ARG A 26 -45.32 13.40 -30.61
N HIS A 27 -44.94 13.74 -29.38
CA HIS A 27 -43.54 13.92 -29.08
C HIS A 27 -42.89 12.57 -29.34
N ASN A 28 -42.27 12.42 -30.52
CA ASN A 28 -41.41 11.29 -30.85
C ASN A 28 -40.16 11.39 -29.95
N ARG A 29 -40.32 11.15 -28.65
CA ARG A 29 -39.23 10.85 -27.73
C ARG A 29 -38.82 9.41 -27.99
N LYS A 30 -38.35 9.13 -29.19
CA LYS A 30 -37.94 7.79 -29.60
C LYS A 30 -36.50 7.87 -30.09
N CYS A 31 -35.67 7.02 -29.49
CA CYS A 31 -34.37 6.56 -29.99
C CYS A 31 -33.09 7.31 -29.61
N ARG A 32 -33.09 8.32 -28.72
CA ARG A 32 -31.81 8.72 -28.08
C ARG A 32 -31.45 7.83 -26.89
N ASP A 33 -32.44 7.39 -26.13
CA ASP A 33 -32.26 6.55 -24.94
C ASP A 33 -31.71 5.15 -25.27
N VAL A 34 -32.13 4.56 -26.38
CA VAL A 34 -31.67 3.23 -26.82
C VAL A 34 -30.18 3.24 -27.21
N ALA A 35 -29.71 4.29 -27.87
CA ALA A 35 -28.28 4.41 -28.22
C ALA A 35 -27.41 4.54 -26.96
N PHE A 36 -27.84 5.33 -25.98
CA PHE A 36 -27.15 5.44 -24.69
C PHE A 36 -27.23 4.15 -23.87
N LEU A 37 -28.34 3.41 -23.93
CA LEU A 37 -28.48 2.09 -23.32
C LEU A 37 -27.48 1.09 -23.90
N VAL A 38 -27.29 1.07 -25.22
CA VAL A 38 -26.31 0.19 -25.89
C VAL A 38 -24.89 0.55 -25.46
N VAL A 39 -24.54 1.83 -25.42
CA VAL A 39 -23.22 2.29 -24.95
C VAL A 39 -23.00 1.94 -23.48
N PHE A 40 -24.02 2.08 -22.63
CA PHE A 40 -23.96 1.70 -21.22
C PHE A 40 -23.73 0.20 -21.05
N ILE A 41 -24.47 -0.64 -21.78
CA ILE A 41 -24.27 -2.10 -21.75
C ILE A 41 -22.86 -2.47 -22.24
N ALA A 42 -22.38 -1.85 -23.32
CA ALA A 42 -21.03 -2.09 -23.83
C ALA A 42 -19.96 -1.72 -22.79
N PHE A 43 -20.13 -0.60 -22.07
CA PHE A 43 -19.25 -0.20 -20.97
C PHE A 43 -19.26 -1.22 -19.82
N TRP A 44 -20.45 -1.70 -19.41
CA TRP A 44 -20.56 -2.74 -18.39
C TRP A 44 -19.87 -4.04 -18.79
N VAL A 45 -20.08 -4.49 -20.02
CA VAL A 45 -19.41 -5.68 -20.55
C VAL A 45 -17.89 -5.48 -20.53
N ALA A 46 -17.40 -4.31 -20.96
CA ALA A 46 -15.97 -4.01 -20.89
C ALA A 46 -15.44 -4.05 -19.45
N MET A 47 -16.16 -3.50 -18.46
CA MET A 47 -15.76 -3.57 -17.05
C MET A 47 -15.75 -5.00 -16.51
N ILE A 48 -16.72 -5.83 -16.89
CA ILE A 48 -16.78 -7.24 -16.47
C ILE A 48 -15.60 -8.03 -17.06
N VAL A 49 -15.29 -7.84 -18.34
CA VAL A 49 -14.15 -8.51 -18.99
C VAL A 49 -12.84 -8.09 -18.35
N ASN A 50 -12.62 -6.79 -18.18
CA ASN A 50 -11.40 -6.27 -17.55
C ASN A 50 -11.25 -6.74 -16.10
N SER A 51 -12.35 -6.77 -15.34
CA SER A 51 -12.34 -7.29 -13.97
C SER A 51 -12.00 -8.78 -13.97
N SER A 52 -12.64 -9.56 -14.84
CA SER A 52 -12.41 -11.00 -14.93
C SER A 52 -10.96 -11.32 -15.30
N PHE A 53 -10.36 -10.57 -16.23
CA PHE A 53 -8.95 -10.71 -16.56
C PHE A 53 -8.05 -10.39 -15.36
N GLY A 54 -8.32 -9.28 -14.66
CA GLY A 54 -7.58 -8.87 -13.47
C GLY A 54 -7.64 -9.87 -12.32
N PHE A 55 -8.79 -10.51 -12.09
CA PHE A 55 -8.94 -11.53 -11.05
C PHE A 55 -8.38 -12.90 -11.44
N ASN A 56 -8.50 -13.31 -12.70
CA ASN A 56 -8.04 -14.63 -13.13
C ASN A 56 -6.52 -14.68 -13.40
N GLN A 57 -5.91 -13.58 -13.85
CA GLN A 57 -4.47 -13.52 -14.15
C GLN A 57 -3.66 -12.74 -13.09
N GLY A 58 -4.31 -11.89 -12.31
CA GLY A 58 -3.67 -11.13 -11.25
C GLY A 58 -3.63 -11.88 -9.92
N ASN A 59 -2.78 -11.40 -9.01
CA ASN A 59 -2.76 -11.84 -7.62
C ASN A 59 -3.42 -10.75 -6.75
N PRO A 60 -4.67 -10.93 -6.28
CA PRO A 60 -5.37 -9.93 -5.47
C PRO A 60 -4.67 -9.66 -4.13
N SER A 61 -3.85 -10.60 -3.64
CA SER A 61 -3.08 -10.45 -2.40
C SER A 61 -2.07 -9.30 -2.47
N ARG A 62 -1.66 -8.85 -3.67
CA ARG A 62 -0.79 -7.67 -3.85
C ARG A 62 -1.41 -6.35 -3.40
N LEU A 63 -2.74 -6.30 -3.26
CA LEU A 63 -3.45 -5.11 -2.80
C LEU A 63 -3.43 -4.97 -1.28
N THR A 64 -3.36 -6.09 -0.55
CA THR A 64 -3.43 -6.14 0.90
C THR A 64 -2.06 -6.38 1.54
N TYR A 65 -1.31 -7.34 1.02
CA TYR A 65 -0.01 -7.73 1.53
C TYR A 65 1.13 -6.88 0.96
N GLY A 66 2.21 -6.77 1.75
CA GLY A 66 3.42 -6.09 1.32
C GLY A 66 4.26 -6.94 0.36
N LEU A 67 5.30 -6.31 -0.19
CA LEU A 67 6.34 -6.98 -0.96
C LEU A 67 7.61 -7.05 -0.12
N ASP A 68 8.42 -8.09 -0.31
CA ASP A 68 9.78 -8.15 0.22
C ASP A 68 10.80 -7.43 -0.70
N TYR A 69 12.06 -7.42 -0.31
CA TYR A 69 13.18 -6.84 -1.06
C TYR A 69 13.46 -7.57 -2.38
N LYS A 70 12.85 -8.74 -2.61
CA LYS A 70 12.94 -9.53 -3.84
C LYS A 70 11.75 -9.29 -4.78
N GLY A 71 10.72 -8.59 -4.31
CA GLY A 71 9.49 -8.34 -5.05
C GLY A 71 8.46 -9.46 -4.93
N ASN A 72 8.65 -10.43 -4.02
CA ASN A 72 7.65 -11.43 -3.69
C ASN A 72 6.59 -10.85 -2.76
N VAL A 73 5.37 -11.39 -2.84
CA VAL A 73 4.26 -11.00 -1.97
C VAL A 73 4.34 -11.79 -0.66
N CYS A 74 4.26 -11.11 0.48
CA CYS A 74 4.17 -11.79 1.78
C CYS A 74 2.90 -12.68 1.82
N GLY A 75 3.02 -13.90 2.37
CA GLY A 75 1.94 -14.89 2.39
C GLY A 75 1.78 -15.72 1.11
N ASP A 76 2.60 -15.47 0.07
CA ASP A 76 2.50 -16.21 -1.19
C ASP A 76 3.24 -17.56 -1.14
N ARG A 77 2.52 -18.63 -1.47
CA ARG A 77 3.05 -20.01 -1.50
C ARG A 77 3.93 -20.27 -2.72
N HIS A 78 3.77 -19.49 -3.78
CA HIS A 78 4.52 -19.61 -5.03
C HIS A 78 5.73 -18.68 -5.08
N ALA A 79 5.96 -17.88 -4.02
CA ALA A 79 7.14 -17.07 -3.86
C ALA A 79 8.41 -17.92 -3.71
N HIS A 80 9.55 -17.31 -4.04
CA HIS A 80 10.87 -17.90 -3.84
C HIS A 80 11.72 -16.95 -2.98
N PRO A 81 12.01 -17.27 -1.69
CA PRO A 81 11.64 -18.48 -0.95
C PRO A 81 10.12 -18.59 -0.68
N ASN A 82 9.64 -19.75 -0.23
CA ASN A 82 8.21 -19.95 0.08
C ASN A 82 7.80 -19.06 1.26
N LEU A 83 6.86 -18.13 1.04
CA LEU A 83 6.40 -17.16 2.02
C LEU A 83 5.02 -17.47 2.59
N GLN A 84 4.51 -18.69 2.41
CA GLN A 84 3.16 -19.09 2.83
C GLN A 84 2.81 -18.72 4.27
N GLN A 85 3.78 -18.82 5.18
CA GLN A 85 3.60 -18.54 6.62
C GLN A 85 4.03 -17.11 6.98
N LEU A 86 4.75 -16.42 6.09
CA LEU A 86 5.37 -15.14 6.34
C LEU A 86 4.49 -14.04 5.75
N GLU A 87 3.44 -13.68 6.50
CA GLU A 87 2.39 -12.78 6.03
C GLU A 87 2.66 -11.30 6.32
N LEU A 88 3.57 -10.98 7.25
CA LEU A 88 3.79 -9.61 7.72
C LEU A 88 4.96 -8.93 7.01
N GLN A 89 4.72 -7.75 6.43
CA GLN A 89 5.79 -6.93 5.87
C GLN A 89 6.49 -6.12 6.99
N TYR A 90 7.82 -6.25 7.09
CA TYR A 90 8.66 -5.47 8.00
C TYR A 90 9.71 -4.67 7.22
N TRP A 91 10.00 -3.45 7.65
CA TRP A 91 11.09 -2.63 7.10
C TRP A 91 12.37 -2.84 7.90
N LEU A 92 13.44 -3.23 7.23
CA LEU A 92 14.71 -3.58 7.87
C LEU A 92 15.52 -2.34 8.25
N ASN A 93 15.56 -1.34 7.37
CA ASN A 93 16.41 -0.17 7.53
C ASN A 93 15.60 1.06 8.00
N PRO A 94 15.74 1.49 9.28
CA PRO A 94 15.01 2.64 9.81
C PRO A 94 15.36 3.95 9.11
N ASN A 95 16.62 4.15 8.70
CA ASN A 95 17.04 5.36 8.00
C ASN A 95 16.38 5.50 6.62
N GLN A 96 16.16 4.40 5.91
CA GLN A 96 15.44 4.42 4.63
C GLN A 96 13.96 4.80 4.82
N VAL A 97 13.33 4.30 5.88
CA VAL A 97 11.96 4.67 6.23
C VAL A 97 11.88 6.15 6.61
N TYR A 98 12.81 6.64 7.42
CA TYR A 98 12.93 8.06 7.76
C TYR A 98 13.06 8.94 6.50
N LEU A 99 14.02 8.61 5.63
CA LEU A 99 14.26 9.35 4.38
C LEU A 99 13.02 9.41 3.50
N SER A 100 12.24 8.32 3.44
CA SER A 100 11.00 8.29 2.66
C SER A 100 9.92 9.23 3.15
N GLY A 101 10.02 9.71 4.40
CA GLY A 101 9.07 10.65 4.96
C GLY A 101 9.36 12.12 4.69
N LEU A 102 10.60 12.44 4.37
CA LEU A 102 11.00 13.80 4.08
C LEU A 102 10.34 14.28 2.78
N THR A 103 9.62 15.40 2.85
CA THR A 103 8.84 15.97 1.73
C THR A 103 9.70 16.30 0.49
N ASN A 104 11.03 16.40 0.63
CA ASN A 104 11.98 16.75 -0.43
C ASN A 104 12.97 15.63 -0.79
N SER A 105 12.78 14.40 -0.31
CA SER A 105 13.66 13.30 -0.69
C SER A 105 13.22 12.64 -2.00
N GLN A 106 14.17 12.22 -2.83
CA GLN A 106 13.87 11.38 -4.00
C GLN A 106 13.56 9.92 -3.62
N PHE A 107 13.66 9.58 -2.33
CA PHE A 107 13.54 8.22 -1.84
C PHE A 107 12.07 7.90 -1.51
N LYS A 108 11.49 6.91 -2.19
CA LYS A 108 10.10 6.48 -1.94
C LYS A 108 10.09 5.32 -0.96
N LEU A 109 9.04 5.21 -0.13
CA LEU A 109 8.87 4.09 0.79
C LEU A 109 8.80 2.73 0.07
N ALA A 110 8.31 2.73 -1.18
CA ALA A 110 8.33 1.54 -2.04
C ALA A 110 9.74 1.02 -2.36
N ASN A 111 10.77 1.87 -2.21
CA ASN A 111 12.17 1.50 -2.41
C ASN A 111 12.87 1.14 -1.08
N ALA A 112 12.18 1.31 0.06
CA ALA A 112 12.73 0.91 1.34
C ALA A 112 12.80 -0.62 1.41
N ARG A 113 13.95 -1.14 1.83
CA ARG A 113 14.16 -2.58 1.95
C ARG A 113 13.19 -3.15 2.99
N SER A 114 12.40 -4.12 2.56
CA SER A 114 11.42 -4.81 3.41
C SER A 114 11.57 -6.33 3.29
N ILE A 115 11.05 -7.06 4.27
CA ILE A 115 11.11 -8.52 4.35
C ILE A 115 9.78 -9.04 4.90
N CYS A 116 9.46 -10.30 4.62
CA CYS A 116 8.26 -10.96 5.14
C CYS A 116 8.60 -11.78 6.40
N LEU A 117 7.85 -11.58 7.47
CA LEU A 117 8.00 -12.22 8.77
C LEU A 117 6.68 -12.90 9.20
N LEU A 118 6.76 -13.84 10.15
CA LEU A 118 5.57 -14.45 10.79
C LEU A 118 4.95 -13.47 11.78
N ASP A 119 5.81 -12.84 12.59
CA ASP A 119 5.45 -11.90 13.65
C ASP A 119 6.34 -10.66 13.64
N CYS A 120 5.82 -9.54 14.14
CA CYS A 120 6.56 -8.29 14.19
C CYS A 120 7.66 -8.34 15.27
N PRO A 121 8.91 -7.96 14.94
CA PRO A 121 10.00 -8.04 15.87
C PRO A 121 9.83 -7.02 17.01
N LEU A 122 10.16 -7.48 18.21
CA LEU A 122 10.15 -6.69 19.43
C LEU A 122 11.58 -6.38 19.87
N THR A 123 11.75 -5.24 20.54
CA THR A 123 13.01 -4.87 21.18
C THR A 123 13.20 -5.69 22.45
N SER A 124 14.44 -6.06 22.75
CA SER A 124 14.83 -6.68 24.03
C SER A 124 15.18 -5.60 25.08
N GLU A 125 14.99 -5.95 26.36
CA GLU A 125 15.32 -5.08 27.50
C GLU A 125 16.80 -5.17 27.92
N ASP A 126 17.51 -6.22 27.48
CA ASP A 126 18.88 -6.52 27.93
C ASP A 126 19.88 -6.66 26.76
N THR A 127 19.39 -6.95 25.55
CA THR A 127 20.21 -7.26 24.39
C THR A 127 19.75 -6.50 23.15
N LEU A 128 20.57 -6.53 22.09
CA LEU A 128 20.15 -6.06 20.77
C LEU A 128 19.66 -7.25 19.95
N ASN A 129 18.38 -7.25 19.61
CA ASN A 129 17.79 -8.22 18.69
C ASN A 129 18.11 -7.83 17.24
N TRP A 130 18.28 -8.83 16.38
CA TRP A 130 18.51 -8.62 14.95
C TRP A 130 17.42 -9.29 14.12
N VAL A 131 17.17 -8.71 12.95
CA VAL A 131 16.44 -9.37 11.88
C VAL A 131 17.37 -9.44 10.68
N CYS A 132 17.60 -10.65 10.21
CA CYS A 132 18.48 -10.92 9.08
C CYS A 132 17.69 -11.21 7.81
N ASP A 133 18.34 -11.03 6.67
CA ASP A 133 17.83 -11.40 5.36
C ASP A 133 17.51 -12.91 5.27
N TYR A 134 16.84 -13.34 4.20
CA TYR A 134 16.59 -14.77 4.01
C TYR A 134 17.91 -15.55 3.93
N PRO A 135 17.96 -16.77 4.50
CA PRO A 135 19.18 -17.56 4.56
C PRO A 135 19.54 -18.10 3.18
N GLU A 136 20.35 -17.33 2.45
CA GLU A 136 20.72 -17.62 1.07
C GLU A 136 22.23 -17.45 0.84
N GLY A 137 22.73 -18.07 -0.22
CA GLY A 137 24.16 -18.00 -0.57
C GLY A 137 25.04 -18.75 0.42
N ASP A 138 25.95 -18.04 1.07
CA ASP A 138 26.96 -18.61 1.98
C ASP A 138 26.38 -19.01 3.35
N ILE A 139 25.15 -18.62 3.66
CA ILE A 139 24.45 -18.94 4.90
C ILE A 139 23.80 -20.32 4.75
N ARG A 140 24.35 -21.34 5.42
CA ARG A 140 23.82 -22.71 5.42
C ARG A 140 22.75 -22.90 6.50
N LEU A 141 21.63 -22.18 6.36
CA LEU A 141 20.48 -22.27 7.27
C LEU A 141 19.21 -22.55 6.45
N SER A 142 18.34 -23.43 6.92
CA SER A 142 17.05 -23.63 6.25
C SER A 142 16.08 -22.48 6.57
N MET A 143 15.04 -22.32 5.77
CA MET A 143 14.02 -21.30 6.01
C MET A 143 13.30 -21.54 7.35
N ASP A 144 13.01 -22.79 7.68
CA ASP A 144 12.34 -23.16 8.94
C ASP A 144 13.27 -22.89 10.13
N ASP A 145 14.55 -23.25 10.04
CA ASP A 145 15.52 -22.94 11.11
C ASP A 145 15.71 -21.42 11.29
N TRP A 146 15.59 -20.64 10.22
CA TRP A 146 15.63 -19.18 10.27
C TRP A 146 14.42 -18.60 11.02
N ILE A 147 13.22 -19.15 10.77
CA ILE A 147 12.00 -18.78 11.50
C ILE A 147 12.13 -19.17 12.98
N ASP A 148 12.57 -20.40 13.27
CA ASP A 148 12.73 -20.92 14.64
C ASP A 148 13.75 -20.11 15.47
N ARG A 149 14.73 -19.49 14.80
CA ARG A 149 15.70 -18.58 15.40
C ARG A 149 15.20 -17.14 15.51
N ASN A 150 13.91 -16.90 15.29
CA ASN A 150 13.32 -15.56 15.28
C ASN A 150 14.08 -14.60 14.34
N TYR A 151 14.45 -15.12 13.16
CA TYR A 151 15.11 -14.38 12.07
C TYR A 151 16.53 -13.89 12.39
N ASP A 152 17.13 -14.35 13.49
CA ASP A 152 18.45 -13.91 13.95
C ASP A 152 19.52 -14.99 13.74
N TYR A 153 20.52 -14.67 12.93
CA TYR A 153 21.77 -15.43 12.81
C TYR A 153 23.01 -14.52 12.85
N TYR A 154 22.88 -13.32 13.44
CA TYR A 154 23.95 -12.32 13.47
C TYR A 154 25.25 -12.86 14.09
N GLU A 155 25.13 -13.67 15.13
CA GLU A 155 26.27 -14.31 15.80
C GLU A 155 27.06 -15.27 14.90
N PHE A 156 26.45 -15.81 13.84
CA PHE A 156 27.11 -16.72 12.91
C PHE A 156 27.73 -16.00 11.71
N LEU A 157 27.59 -14.68 11.61
CA LEU A 157 28.20 -13.90 10.54
C LEU A 157 29.72 -13.81 10.66
N THR A 158 30.39 -13.77 9.51
CA THR A 158 31.81 -13.42 9.42
C THR A 158 32.05 -11.96 9.85
N PRO A 159 33.26 -11.59 10.27
CA PRO A 159 33.58 -10.22 10.68
C PRO A 159 33.24 -9.17 9.61
N GLU A 160 33.41 -9.51 8.33
CA GLU A 160 33.11 -8.63 7.20
C GLU A 160 31.59 -8.38 7.11
N MET A 161 30.77 -9.43 7.18
CA MET A 161 29.31 -9.33 7.14
C MET A 161 28.73 -8.60 8.36
N ARG A 162 29.37 -8.73 9.53
CA ARG A 162 28.99 -7.93 10.71
C ARG A 162 29.26 -6.45 10.48
N ASN A 163 30.41 -6.10 9.89
CA ASN A 163 30.74 -4.72 9.57
C ASN A 163 29.75 -4.10 8.57
N THR A 164 29.33 -4.83 7.54
CA THR A 164 28.30 -4.35 6.59
C THR A 164 26.93 -4.22 7.24
N SER A 165 26.59 -5.11 8.18
CA SER A 165 25.37 -5.04 8.98
C SER A 165 25.35 -3.79 9.88
N LEU A 166 26.49 -3.45 10.49
CA LEU A 166 26.68 -2.20 11.26
C LEU A 166 26.53 -0.94 10.40
N GLN A 167 26.76 -1.05 9.09
CA GLN A 167 26.52 0.03 8.10
C GLN A 167 25.08 0.04 7.55
N LEU A 168 24.17 -0.79 8.06
CA LEU A 168 22.81 -0.99 7.55
C LEU A 168 22.75 -1.39 6.07
N GLN A 169 23.76 -2.13 5.61
CA GLN A 169 23.84 -2.69 4.25
C GLN A 169 23.45 -4.18 4.20
N GLY A 170 23.22 -4.79 5.36
CA GLY A 170 22.89 -6.21 5.51
C GLY A 170 24.14 -7.09 5.74
N PRO A 171 23.96 -8.40 5.94
CA PRO A 171 22.70 -9.12 5.82
C PRO A 171 21.76 -9.01 7.05
N CYS A 172 22.23 -8.48 8.18
CA CYS A 172 21.42 -8.33 9.39
C CYS A 172 21.20 -6.87 9.78
N TYR A 173 20.05 -6.59 10.38
CA TYR A 173 19.62 -5.25 10.74
C TYR A 173 19.15 -5.21 12.20
N PRO A 174 19.47 -4.14 12.95
CA PRO A 174 19.15 -4.06 14.37
C PRO A 174 17.68 -3.73 14.59
N VAL A 175 17.04 -4.39 15.55
CA VAL A 175 15.68 -4.06 16.01
C VAL A 175 15.78 -2.99 17.09
N ILE A 176 15.69 -1.73 16.67
CA ILE A 176 15.79 -0.56 17.57
C ILE A 176 14.42 0.02 17.90
N PHE A 177 13.52 -0.01 16.94
CA PHE A 177 12.16 0.49 17.11
C PHE A 177 11.23 -0.70 17.36
N PRO A 178 10.48 -0.73 18.48
CA PRO A 178 9.45 -1.74 18.68
C PRO A 178 8.41 -1.61 17.56
N SER A 179 7.84 -2.71 17.10
CA SER A 179 6.87 -2.71 16.01
C SER A 179 5.61 -3.51 16.34
N VAL A 180 4.49 -3.11 15.76
CA VAL A 180 3.17 -3.75 15.95
C VAL A 180 2.53 -4.07 14.61
N ASN A 181 1.81 -5.18 14.56
CA ASN A 181 1.06 -5.59 13.38
C ASN A 181 -0.16 -4.67 13.18
N VAL A 182 -0.16 -3.94 12.08
CA VAL A 182 -1.29 -3.13 11.62
C VAL A 182 -1.54 -3.46 10.15
N TYR A 183 -2.59 -4.25 9.90
CA TYR A 183 -3.02 -4.64 8.56
C TYR A 183 -1.91 -5.34 7.75
N TRP A 184 -1.36 -6.43 8.31
CA TRP A 184 -0.33 -7.27 7.66
C TRP A 184 1.01 -6.55 7.42
N ARG A 185 1.27 -5.50 8.20
CA ARG A 185 2.50 -4.72 8.15
C ARG A 185 2.94 -4.37 9.55
N CYS A 186 4.23 -4.46 9.81
CA CYS A 186 4.85 -4.08 11.06
C CYS A 186 5.15 -2.59 11.06
N GLN A 187 4.37 -1.83 11.84
CA GLN A 187 4.56 -0.38 12.00
C GLN A 187 5.36 -0.09 13.25
N TYR A 188 6.32 0.84 13.17
CA TYR A 188 7.12 1.24 14.32
C TYR A 188 6.28 2.00 15.37
N VAL A 189 6.45 1.63 16.64
CA VAL A 189 5.77 2.22 17.80
C VAL A 189 6.63 3.37 18.32
N ALA A 190 6.51 4.52 17.67
CA ALA A 190 7.08 5.78 18.08
C ALA A 190 8.58 5.71 18.47
N ARG A 191 8.94 5.49 19.73
CA ARG A 191 10.31 5.74 20.22
C ARG A 191 11.25 4.54 20.03
N ALA A 192 12.50 4.85 19.70
CA ALA A 192 13.59 3.89 19.78
C ALA A 192 13.75 3.37 21.23
N SER A 193 14.08 2.09 21.38
CA SER A 193 14.48 1.54 22.67
C SER A 193 15.85 2.09 23.06
N ASN A 194 15.93 2.75 24.22
CA ASN A 194 17.18 3.28 24.75
C ASN A 194 18.25 2.19 24.93
N VAL A 195 17.84 0.97 25.29
CA VAL A 195 18.75 -0.15 25.49
C VAL A 195 19.31 -0.61 24.14
N SER A 196 18.43 -0.91 23.19
CA SER A 196 18.81 -1.36 21.85
C SER A 196 19.69 -0.31 21.14
N LEU A 197 19.36 0.97 21.26
CA LEU A 197 20.13 2.07 20.69
C LEU A 197 21.53 2.18 21.32
N ARG A 198 21.65 2.05 22.64
CA ARG A 198 22.97 2.07 23.32
C ARG A 198 23.84 0.92 22.88
N HIS A 199 23.31 -0.30 22.80
CA HIS A 199 24.07 -1.46 22.31
C HIS A 199 24.51 -1.28 20.86
N TRP A 200 23.62 -0.76 20.01
CA TRP A 200 23.96 -0.44 18.63
C TRP A 200 25.12 0.56 18.51
N GLN A 201 25.10 1.65 19.30
CA GLN A 201 26.17 2.64 19.34
C GLN A 201 27.48 2.04 19.89
N GLN A 202 27.41 1.20 20.92
CA GLN A 202 28.58 0.51 21.49
C GLN A 202 29.25 -0.42 20.48
N MET A 203 28.48 -1.03 19.58
CA MET A 203 29.00 -1.87 18.50
C MET A 203 29.56 -1.07 17.32
N GLY A 204 29.55 0.27 17.38
CA GLY A 204 30.03 1.12 16.29
C GLY A 204 29.09 1.18 15.09
N GLY A 205 27.79 0.95 15.32
CA GLY A 205 26.78 1.08 14.29
C GLY A 205 26.65 2.51 13.78
N VAL A 206 26.21 2.67 12.53
CA VAL A 206 25.98 4.00 11.94
C VAL A 206 24.89 4.77 12.68
N ASN A 207 24.91 6.10 12.55
CA ASN A 207 23.89 6.94 13.16
C ASN A 207 22.49 6.59 12.60
N ILE A 208 21.53 6.40 13.50
CA ILE A 208 20.13 6.11 13.17
C ILE A 208 19.29 7.29 13.62
N ASN A 209 18.50 7.82 12.68
CA ASN A 209 17.69 8.97 12.98
C ASN A 209 16.46 8.55 13.82
N GLU A 210 16.37 9.08 15.03
CA GLU A 210 15.33 8.72 16.01
C GLU A 210 13.97 9.37 15.74
N ASP A 211 13.92 10.39 14.86
CA ASP A 211 12.72 11.14 14.48
C ASP A 211 11.79 10.38 13.52
N ILE A 212 11.83 9.04 13.54
CA ILE A 212 10.90 8.18 12.78
C ILE A 212 9.45 8.32 13.32
N ILE A 213 9.29 8.99 14.46
CA ILE A 213 8.02 9.19 15.16
C ILE A 213 7.12 10.19 14.43
N MET A 214 6.02 9.65 13.92
CA MET A 214 4.79 10.37 13.58
C MET A 214 4.90 11.44 12.50
N ASP A 215 5.77 11.27 11.49
CA ASP A 215 5.60 12.07 10.29
C ASP A 215 4.51 11.46 9.40
N LYS A 216 3.70 12.35 8.81
CA LYS A 216 2.56 12.08 7.94
C LYS A 216 2.86 11.11 6.79
N SER A 217 4.09 10.69 6.57
CA SER A 217 4.56 9.91 5.45
C SER A 217 4.11 8.46 5.44
N ILE A 218 4.20 7.72 6.56
CA ILE A 218 3.74 6.32 6.62
C ILE A 218 2.20 6.30 6.54
N HIS A 219 1.53 7.20 7.25
CA HIS A 219 0.09 7.37 7.07
C HIS A 219 -0.29 7.88 5.67
N ARG A 220 0.48 8.78 5.05
CA ARG A 220 0.24 9.23 3.67
C ARG A 220 0.57 8.16 2.68
N SER A 221 1.53 7.27 2.87
CA SER A 221 1.86 6.22 1.90
C SER A 221 0.87 5.05 2.01
N ILE A 222 0.44 4.72 3.23
CA ILE A 222 -0.61 3.73 3.48
C ILE A 222 -1.99 4.27 3.05
N ASN A 223 -2.28 5.56 3.27
CA ASN A 223 -3.55 6.20 2.88
C ASN A 223 -3.52 6.85 1.48
N ALA A 224 -2.36 7.05 0.86
CA ALA A 224 -2.24 7.38 -0.55
C ALA A 224 -2.56 6.09 -1.30
N ARG A 225 -3.86 5.89 -1.47
CA ARG A 225 -4.53 5.10 -2.50
C ARG A 225 -3.53 4.44 -3.45
N SER A 226 -3.56 3.10 -3.43
CA SER A 226 -3.32 2.22 -4.57
C SER A 226 -2.53 2.88 -5.71
N SER A 227 -1.26 2.54 -5.85
CA SER A 227 -0.47 2.80 -7.06
C SER A 227 -1.01 1.97 -8.25
N VAL A 228 -2.27 2.18 -8.61
CA VAL A 228 -3.00 1.62 -9.75
C VAL A 228 -3.33 2.72 -10.77
N LEU A 229 -2.87 3.95 -10.57
CA LEU A 229 -2.91 4.99 -11.59
C LEU A 229 -1.59 5.77 -11.61
N LYS A 230 -0.54 5.14 -12.15
CA LYS A 230 0.39 5.88 -12.99
C LYS A 230 0.08 5.46 -14.43
N VAL A 231 -1.06 5.94 -14.93
CA VAL A 231 -1.34 6.01 -16.37
C VAL A 231 -0.54 7.20 -16.89
N GLU A 232 0.76 7.04 -16.96
CA GLU A 232 1.64 7.95 -17.67
C GLU A 232 2.26 7.06 -18.75
N GLU A 233 1.81 7.27 -20.00
CA GLU A 233 2.09 6.51 -21.24
C GLU A 233 1.11 5.42 -21.72
N ILE A 234 -0.21 5.68 -21.75
CA ILE A 234 -1.10 4.99 -22.73
C ILE A 234 -1.91 5.98 -23.61
N CYS A 235 -1.65 7.29 -23.52
CA CYS A 235 -2.35 8.29 -24.35
C CYS A 235 -1.47 8.88 -25.46
N LEU A 236 -0.71 8.04 -26.17
CA LEU A 236 0.05 8.46 -27.36
C LEU A 236 -0.02 7.36 -28.43
N PHE A 237 -1.23 7.06 -28.90
CA PHE A 237 -1.46 6.43 -30.21
C PHE A 237 -2.88 6.72 -30.71
N VAL A 238 -3.27 8.00 -30.75
CA VAL A 238 -4.31 8.47 -31.67
C VAL A 238 -3.98 9.92 -32.04
N TYR A 239 -3.14 10.09 -33.06
CA TYR A 239 -3.34 10.99 -34.20
C TYR A 239 -2.28 10.68 -35.26
#